data_AF-A0A9D3S3B6-F1
#
_entry.id   AF-A0A9D3S3B6-F1
#
_cell.length_a   1.000
_cell.length_b   1.000
_cell.length_c   1.000
_cell.angle_alpha   90.00
_cell.angle_beta   90.00
_cell.angle_gamma   90.00
#
_symmetry.space_group_name_H-M   'P 1'
#
loop_
_entity.id
_entity.type
_entity.pdbx_description
1 polymer ?
#
loop_
_entity_poly.entity_id
_entity_poly.type
_entity_poly.pdbx_seq_one_letter_code
_entity_poly.pdbx_strand_id
1 'polypeptide(L)'
;MGFYIQEWRIWIQCVIFSCLWAGSFQKIVYSISEEVNKGTVVGNITKDLNLNIKELELRTFQIVSGSSTKYFEVNLQTGVLIVNERLDREELCSSTSKCFLKIEAVAHDPVNFYRIDVNILDINDNAPVFQEKFNVLNITEGAFPGERFPLPLANDPDLGSNSVKTYKLSPNEHFSLDVQSGAEQSVSAELVLQKALDREKQSVIQLVLTAVDGGKPPRSGTLQIIVNVIDVNDNTPAFS
;
A
#
# COMPACT_ATOMS: atom_id res chain seq x y z
N MET A 1 14.15 88.36 -18.38
CA MET A 1 13.41 87.78 -17.24
C MET A 1 13.27 86.29 -17.54
N GLY A 2 13.93 85.45 -16.75
CA GLY A 2 14.31 84.08 -17.14
C GLY A 2 13.15 83.09 -17.20
N PHE A 3 13.23 82.19 -18.18
CA PHE A 3 12.50 80.92 -18.18
C PHE A 3 13.46 79.81 -17.76
N TYR A 4 13.18 79.18 -16.62
CA TYR A 4 13.73 77.89 -16.20
C TYR A 4 12.75 76.82 -16.68
N ILE A 5 13.18 75.87 -17.51
CA ILE A 5 12.46 74.61 -17.73
C ILE A 5 13.45 73.46 -17.49
N GLN A 6 12.95 72.52 -16.71
CA GLN A 6 13.60 71.50 -15.92
C GLN A 6 13.89 70.25 -16.77
N GLU A 7 15.10 69.70 -16.67
CA GLU A 7 15.50 68.46 -17.35
C GLU A 7 14.78 67.22 -16.78
N TRP A 8 14.37 66.31 -17.67
CA TRP A 8 13.92 64.96 -17.32
C TRP A 8 14.88 63.92 -17.92
N ARG A 9 15.59 63.19 -17.05
CA ARG A 9 16.39 62.01 -17.39
C ARG A 9 15.49 60.77 -17.44
N ILE A 10 15.38 60.14 -18.60
CA ILE A 10 14.72 58.84 -18.77
C ILE A 10 15.76 57.73 -18.55
N TRP A 11 15.51 56.85 -17.58
CA TRP A 11 16.30 55.63 -17.36
C TRP A 11 15.69 54.49 -18.19
N ILE A 12 16.45 53.94 -19.14
CA ILE A 12 16.11 52.72 -19.87
C ILE A 12 16.66 51.54 -19.08
N GLN A 13 15.79 50.74 -18.47
CA GLN A 13 16.16 49.43 -17.93
C GLN A 13 16.02 48.38 -19.04
N CYS A 14 17.16 47.85 -19.50
CA CYS A 14 17.22 46.67 -20.34
C CYS A 14 16.85 45.43 -19.52
N VAL A 15 15.67 44.86 -19.77
CA VAL A 15 15.28 43.54 -19.24
C VAL A 15 15.93 42.48 -20.13
N ILE A 16 16.96 41.81 -19.60
CA ILE A 16 17.58 40.64 -20.21
C ILE A 16 16.62 39.46 -20.03
N PHE A 17 15.96 39.04 -21.11
CA PHE A 17 15.21 37.79 -21.15
C PHE A 17 16.21 36.63 -21.24
N SER A 18 16.59 36.07 -20.09
CA SER A 18 17.28 34.78 -20.04
C SER A 18 16.26 33.69 -20.36
N CYS A 19 16.30 33.22 -21.60
CA CYS A 19 15.60 32.00 -22.01
C CYS A 19 16.28 30.81 -21.34
N LEU A 20 15.83 30.43 -20.15
CA LEU A 20 16.13 29.13 -19.55
C LEU A 20 15.37 28.08 -20.35
N TRP A 21 16.03 27.50 -21.36
CA TRP A 21 15.61 26.26 -21.98
C TRP A 21 15.75 25.13 -20.94
N ALA A 22 14.77 25.00 -20.06
CA ALA A 22 14.55 23.76 -19.35
C ALA A 22 13.97 22.79 -20.38
N GLY A 23 14.82 22.00 -21.03
CA GLY A 23 14.37 20.89 -21.86
C GLY A 23 13.53 19.97 -20.98
N SER A 24 12.20 20.05 -21.09
CA SER A 24 11.34 19.06 -20.45
C SER A 24 11.53 17.77 -21.24
N PHE A 25 12.25 16.82 -20.66
CA PHE A 25 12.13 15.45 -21.12
C PHE A 25 10.66 15.07 -20.91
N GLN A 26 9.98 14.78 -22.01
CA GLN A 26 8.58 14.36 -21.97
C GLN A 26 8.51 13.01 -21.26
N LYS A 27 8.18 13.07 -19.97
CA LYS A 27 8.04 11.91 -19.11
C LYS A 27 6.62 11.38 -19.26
N ILE A 28 6.50 10.16 -19.78
CA ILE A 28 5.20 9.48 -19.85
C ILE A 28 4.95 8.77 -18.53
N VAL A 29 3.73 8.89 -18.03
CA VAL A 29 3.29 8.18 -16.84
C VAL A 29 2.03 7.40 -17.18
N TYR A 30 2.09 6.09 -17.01
CA TYR A 30 0.93 5.21 -17.11
C TYR A 30 0.55 4.67 -15.73
N SER A 31 -0.62 4.05 -15.64
CA SER A 31 -1.05 3.32 -14.47
C SER A 31 -1.73 2.03 -14.89
N ILE A 32 -1.41 0.94 -14.21
CA ILE A 32 -2.01 -0.37 -14.45
C ILE A 32 -2.18 -1.07 -13.11
N SER A 33 -3.27 -1.82 -12.94
CA SER A 33 -3.42 -2.70 -11.78
C SER A 33 -2.43 -3.84 -11.85
N GLU A 34 -2.00 -4.31 -10.69
CA GLU A 34 -1.29 -5.58 -10.57
C GLU A 34 -2.18 -6.78 -10.92
N GLU A 35 -1.58 -7.97 -10.99
CA GLU A 35 -2.24 -9.25 -11.29
C GLU A 35 -3.08 -9.29 -12.58
N VAL A 36 -2.87 -8.31 -13.47
CA VAL A 36 -3.47 -8.30 -14.79
C VAL A 36 -2.81 -9.35 -15.68
N ASN A 37 -3.60 -9.92 -16.60
CA ASN A 37 -3.12 -10.94 -17.53
C ASN A 37 -2.00 -10.42 -18.43
N LYS A 38 -1.08 -11.31 -18.82
CA LYS A 38 -0.11 -11.04 -19.90
C LYS A 38 -0.85 -10.61 -21.17
N GLY A 39 -0.29 -9.62 -21.87
CA GLY A 39 -0.89 -8.99 -23.04
C GLY A 39 -1.87 -7.85 -22.72
N THR A 40 -2.16 -7.57 -21.44
CA THR A 40 -3.00 -6.43 -21.05
C THR A 40 -2.34 -5.12 -21.50
N VAL A 41 -3.13 -4.24 -22.12
CA VAL A 41 -2.66 -2.95 -22.63
C VAL A 41 -2.48 -1.97 -21.47
N VAL A 42 -1.28 -1.38 -21.37
CA VAL A 42 -0.93 -0.35 -20.40
C VAL A 42 -1.18 1.05 -20.97
N GLY A 43 -0.82 1.27 -22.25
CA GLY A 43 -0.94 2.58 -22.89
C GLY A 43 -0.45 2.59 -24.34
N ASN A 44 -0.78 3.65 -25.08
CA ASN A 44 -0.35 3.79 -26.47
C ASN A 44 0.89 4.70 -26.57
N ILE A 45 2.07 4.09 -26.56
CA ILE A 45 3.35 4.79 -26.58
C ILE A 45 3.53 5.58 -27.87
N THR A 46 3.14 5.02 -29.03
CA THR A 46 3.32 5.72 -30.30
C THR A 46 2.54 7.01 -30.38
N LYS A 47 1.30 7.01 -29.88
CA LYS A 47 0.48 8.20 -29.81
C LYS A 47 1.08 9.23 -28.86
N ASP A 48 1.50 8.81 -27.67
CA ASP A 48 1.93 9.72 -26.61
C ASP A 48 3.35 10.29 -26.84
N LEU A 49 4.20 9.56 -27.57
CA LEU A 49 5.52 10.01 -28.03
C LEU A 49 5.51 10.60 -29.45
N ASN A 50 4.36 10.64 -30.11
CA ASN A 50 4.20 11.08 -31.50
C ASN A 50 5.14 10.33 -32.47
N LEU A 51 5.24 9.00 -32.31
CA LEU A 51 6.02 8.09 -33.14
C LEU A 51 5.17 7.45 -34.23
N ASN A 52 5.79 7.19 -35.37
CA ASN A 52 5.19 6.45 -36.46
C ASN A 52 5.33 4.93 -36.21
N ILE A 53 4.21 4.21 -36.21
CA ILE A 53 4.18 2.75 -35.99
C ILE A 53 5.10 2.02 -36.98
N LYS A 54 5.13 2.46 -38.25
CA LYS A 54 5.98 1.84 -39.30
C LYS A 54 7.47 1.97 -39.02
N GLU A 55 7.87 2.94 -38.21
CA GLU A 55 9.27 3.17 -37.86
C GLU A 55 9.71 2.33 -36.67
N LEU A 56 8.80 1.77 -35.86
CA LEU A 56 9.18 1.03 -34.66
C LEU A 56 10.02 -0.21 -34.98
N GLU A 57 9.57 -1.01 -35.95
CA GLU A 57 10.28 -2.22 -36.36
C GLU A 57 11.60 -1.88 -37.08
N LEU A 58 11.57 -0.88 -37.97
CA LEU A 58 12.76 -0.39 -38.69
C LEU A 58 13.84 0.11 -37.74
N ARG A 59 13.44 0.70 -36.61
CA ARG A 59 14.33 1.29 -35.60
C ARG A 59 14.54 0.38 -34.39
N THR A 60 14.23 -0.92 -34.52
CA THR A 60 14.40 -1.92 -33.45
C THR A 60 13.92 -1.42 -32.09
N PHE A 61 12.73 -0.82 -32.07
CA PHE A 61 12.15 -0.23 -30.87
C PHE A 61 11.95 -1.30 -29.81
N GLN A 62 12.45 -1.07 -28.60
CA GLN A 62 12.31 -2.05 -27.53
C GLN A 62 12.28 -1.38 -26.15
N ILE A 63 11.64 -2.07 -25.20
CA ILE A 63 11.74 -1.74 -23.78
C ILE A 63 13.04 -2.32 -23.24
N VAL A 64 13.80 -1.47 -22.55
CA VAL A 64 14.97 -1.82 -21.76
C VAL A 64 14.59 -1.59 -20.29
N SER A 65 14.73 -2.65 -19.50
CA SER A 65 14.53 -2.59 -18.05
C SER A 65 15.88 -2.62 -17.34
N GLY A 66 15.98 -1.92 -16.22
CA GLY A 66 17.11 -2.06 -15.29
C GLY A 66 17.07 -3.36 -14.48
N SER A 67 15.93 -4.07 -14.48
CA SER A 67 15.78 -5.41 -13.87
C SER A 67 16.05 -6.52 -14.88
N SER A 68 16.42 -7.71 -14.38
CA SER A 68 16.51 -8.93 -15.21
C SER A 68 15.16 -9.32 -15.81
N THR A 69 14.07 -9.08 -15.08
CA THR A 69 12.70 -9.36 -15.53
C THR A 69 12.20 -8.25 -16.45
N LYS A 70 11.66 -8.63 -17.61
CA LYS A 70 11.00 -7.72 -18.56
C LYS A 70 9.50 -7.71 -18.32
N TYR A 71 9.04 -6.86 -17.40
CA TYR A 71 7.62 -6.74 -17.04
C TYR A 71 6.74 -6.20 -18.16
N PHE A 72 7.30 -5.41 -19.08
CA PHE A 72 6.58 -4.77 -20.17
C PHE A 72 7.29 -4.96 -21.50
N GLU A 73 6.50 -5.00 -22.56
CA GLU A 73 6.98 -4.98 -23.94
C GLU A 73 6.09 -4.10 -24.81
N VAL A 74 6.60 -3.69 -25.97
CA VAL A 74 5.80 -2.96 -26.96
C VAL A 74 5.43 -3.89 -28.09
N ASN A 75 4.13 -3.95 -28.39
CA ASN A 75 3.67 -4.59 -29.60
C ASN A 75 4.01 -3.68 -30.80
N LEU A 76 5.00 -4.06 -31.60
CA LEU A 76 5.54 -3.23 -32.69
C LEU A 76 4.54 -2.97 -33.83
N GLN A 77 3.52 -3.82 -33.98
CA GLN A 77 2.50 -3.67 -35.03
C GLN A 77 1.43 -2.63 -34.66
N THR A 78 1.20 -2.42 -33.37
CA THR A 78 0.13 -1.57 -32.85
C THR A 78 0.63 -0.35 -32.08
N GLY A 79 1.89 -0.36 -31.64
CA GLY A 79 2.53 0.72 -30.90
C GLY A 79 2.10 0.84 -29.43
N VAL A 80 1.44 -0.19 -28.89
CA VAL A 80 0.95 -0.21 -27.50
C VAL A 80 1.94 -0.92 -26.58
N LEU A 81 2.10 -0.38 -25.37
CA LEU A 81 2.79 -1.02 -24.26
C LEU A 81 1.85 -2.06 -23.65
N ILE A 82 2.34 -3.28 -23.49
CA ILE A 82 1.60 -4.40 -22.91
C ILE A 82 2.38 -5.05 -21.77
N VAL A 83 1.66 -5.70 -20.88
CA VAL A 83 2.22 -6.50 -19.79
C VAL A 83 2.80 -7.80 -20.34
N ASN A 84 4.05 -8.11 -20.01
CA ASN A 84 4.76 -9.31 -20.47
C ASN A 84 4.97 -10.33 -19.34
N GLU A 85 5.11 -9.88 -18.09
CA GLU A 85 5.25 -10.74 -16.91
C GLU A 85 4.26 -10.35 -15.82
N ARG A 86 4.01 -11.27 -14.86
CA ARG A 86 3.14 -11.02 -13.72
C ARG A 86 3.65 -9.80 -12.96
N LEU A 87 2.74 -8.88 -12.65
CA LEU A 87 2.98 -7.71 -11.84
C LEU A 87 2.39 -8.03 -10.46
N ASP A 88 3.25 -8.20 -9.46
CA ASP A 88 2.89 -8.41 -8.06
C ASP A 88 3.47 -7.22 -7.29
N ARG A 89 2.62 -6.31 -6.84
CA ARG A 89 3.01 -5.01 -6.29
C ARG A 89 3.69 -5.20 -4.94
N GLU A 90 3.24 -6.16 -4.15
CA GLU A 90 3.81 -6.53 -2.85
C GLU A 90 5.25 -7.03 -3.03
N GLU A 91 5.52 -7.83 -4.07
CA GLU A 91 6.88 -8.26 -4.43
C GLU A 91 7.74 -7.09 -4.94
N LEU A 92 7.17 -6.25 -5.82
CA LEU A 92 7.91 -5.18 -6.49
C LEU A 92 8.28 -3.99 -5.59
N CYS A 93 7.37 -3.63 -4.68
CA CYS A 93 7.42 -2.38 -3.93
C CYS A 93 7.22 -2.55 -2.41
N SER A 94 6.93 -3.77 -1.96
CA SER A 94 6.71 -4.09 -0.54
C SER A 94 5.65 -3.16 0.07
N SER A 95 5.89 -2.61 1.25
CA SER A 95 4.96 -1.70 1.95
C SER A 95 5.03 -0.24 1.47
N THR A 96 5.65 0.05 0.32
CA THR A 96 5.79 1.43 -0.16
C THR A 96 4.49 1.93 -0.78
N SER A 97 3.98 3.07 -0.32
CA SER A 97 2.69 3.66 -0.78
C SER A 97 2.61 4.04 -2.26
N LYS A 98 3.76 4.24 -2.93
CA LYS A 98 3.85 4.57 -4.35
C LYS A 98 4.75 3.55 -5.04
N CYS A 99 4.17 2.77 -5.95
CA CYS A 99 4.89 1.75 -6.69
C CYS A 99 5.07 2.16 -8.15
N PHE A 100 6.26 2.64 -8.51
CA PHE A 100 6.56 3.05 -9.89
C PHE A 100 7.68 2.19 -10.47
N LEU A 101 7.36 1.45 -11.53
CA LEU A 101 8.35 0.82 -12.39
C LEU A 101 8.85 1.84 -13.41
N LYS A 102 10.14 2.17 -13.34
CA LYS A 102 10.80 3.08 -14.27
C LYS A 102 11.44 2.26 -15.38
N ILE A 103 10.91 2.39 -16.59
CA ILE A 103 11.40 1.70 -17.77
C ILE A 103 11.88 2.72 -18.82
N GLU A 104 12.79 2.30 -19.67
CA GLU A 104 13.27 3.10 -20.79
C GLU A 104 12.94 2.39 -22.09
N ALA A 105 12.45 3.12 -23.08
CA ALA A 105 12.31 2.61 -24.43
C ALA A 105 13.41 3.19 -25.31
N VAL A 106 13.99 2.36 -26.16
CA VAL A 106 15.08 2.73 -27.07
C VAL A 106 14.61 2.54 -28.50
N ALA A 107 14.75 3.57 -29.32
CA ALA A 107 14.69 3.48 -30.78
C ALA A 107 16.12 3.66 -31.31
N HIS A 108 16.60 2.75 -32.15
CA HIS A 108 17.92 2.84 -32.78
C HIS A 108 17.85 3.63 -34.10
N ASP A 109 19.02 4.02 -34.59
CA ASP A 109 19.23 4.63 -35.93
C ASP A 109 18.27 5.79 -36.29
N PRO A 110 18.41 6.99 -35.68
CA PRO A 110 19.37 7.36 -34.62
C PRO A 110 18.93 6.88 -33.24
N VAL A 111 19.84 6.80 -32.27
CA VAL A 111 19.49 6.38 -30.92
C VAL A 111 18.66 7.45 -30.20
N ASN A 112 17.44 7.10 -29.80
CA ASN A 112 16.57 7.91 -28.95
C ASN A 112 16.14 7.11 -27.72
N PHE A 113 16.12 7.79 -26.57
CA PHE A 113 15.67 7.23 -25.29
C PHE A 113 14.39 7.90 -24.84
N TYR A 114 13.43 7.11 -24.39
CA TYR A 114 12.15 7.57 -23.87
C TYR A 114 11.94 7.01 -22.47
N ARG A 115 11.71 7.89 -21.49
CA ARG A 115 11.49 7.50 -20.10
C ARG A 115 10.00 7.33 -19.83
N ILE A 116 9.64 6.18 -19.29
CA ILE A 116 8.26 5.81 -19.00
C ILE A 116 8.21 5.34 -17.55
N ASP A 117 7.35 5.97 -16.76
CA ASP A 117 7.04 5.53 -15.41
C ASP A 117 5.68 4.82 -15.44
N VAL A 118 5.62 3.58 -14.96
CA VAL A 118 4.38 2.82 -14.83
C VAL A 118 4.04 2.71 -13.34
N ASN A 119 2.96 3.36 -12.93
CA ASN A 119 2.42 3.22 -11.58
C ASN A 119 1.65 1.89 -11.47
N ILE A 120 2.05 1.04 -10.54
CA ILE A 120 1.37 -0.22 -10.26
C ILE A 120 0.33 0.05 -9.18
N LEU A 121 -0.94 -0.14 -9.55
CA LEU A 121 -2.07 0.07 -8.67
C LEU A 121 -2.37 -1.22 -7.90
N ASP A 122 -2.49 -1.05 -6.59
CA ASP A 122 -2.85 -2.08 -5.63
C ASP A 122 -4.25 -2.65 -5.88
N ILE A 123 -4.42 -3.96 -5.74
CA ILE A 123 -5.74 -4.62 -5.71
C ILE A 123 -5.89 -5.43 -4.41
N ASN A 124 -7.11 -5.88 -4.11
CA ASN A 124 -7.36 -6.73 -2.94
C ASN A 124 -7.11 -8.22 -3.27
N ASP A 125 -5.86 -8.62 -3.36
CA ASP A 125 -5.43 -9.98 -3.70
C ASP A 125 -4.73 -10.74 -2.57
N ASN A 126 -4.46 -10.11 -1.43
CA ASN A 126 -4.09 -10.79 -0.20
C ASN A 126 -5.25 -10.83 0.80
N ALA A 127 -5.06 -11.49 1.92
CA ALA A 127 -6.05 -11.54 2.99
C ALA A 127 -5.33 -11.33 4.32
N PRO A 128 -5.99 -10.80 5.37
CA PRO A 128 -5.36 -10.64 6.67
C PRO A 128 -4.88 -11.98 7.21
N VAL A 129 -3.64 -12.05 7.71
CA VAL A 129 -3.04 -13.25 8.30
C VAL A 129 -2.48 -12.95 9.68
N PHE A 130 -2.81 -13.79 10.65
CA PHE A 130 -2.15 -13.78 11.95
C PHE A 130 -0.90 -14.66 11.91
N GLN A 131 0.18 -14.22 12.57
CA GLN A 131 1.42 -14.99 12.66
C GLN A 131 1.21 -16.35 13.33
N GLU A 132 0.39 -16.37 14.39
CA GLU A 132 0.03 -17.57 15.15
C GLU A 132 -1.41 -17.99 14.86
N LYS A 133 -1.71 -19.28 15.00
CA LYS A 133 -3.07 -19.82 14.86
C LYS A 133 -3.92 -19.66 16.12
N PHE A 134 -3.26 -19.56 17.26
CA PHE A 134 -3.90 -19.41 18.56
C PHE A 134 -3.17 -18.39 19.43
N ASN A 135 -3.92 -17.70 20.29
CA ASN A 135 -3.40 -16.81 21.33
C ASN A 135 -3.95 -17.26 22.68
N VAL A 136 -3.05 -17.55 23.63
CA VAL A 136 -3.43 -18.02 24.97
C VAL A 136 -3.35 -16.85 25.95
N LEU A 137 -4.45 -16.56 26.64
CA LEU A 137 -4.53 -15.57 27.70
C LEU A 137 -4.84 -16.29 29.02
N ASN A 138 -4.05 -16.02 30.06
CA ASN A 138 -4.34 -16.52 31.41
C ASN A 138 -4.90 -15.34 32.22
N ILE A 139 -6.21 -15.36 32.48
CA ILE A 139 -6.92 -14.26 33.15
C ILE A 139 -7.44 -14.78 34.49
N THR A 140 -7.12 -14.07 35.57
CA THR A 140 -7.61 -14.45 36.90
C THR A 140 -9.12 -14.24 37.01
N GLU A 141 -9.82 -15.10 37.73
CA GLU A 141 -11.26 -14.90 37.99
C GLU A 141 -11.54 -13.61 38.80
N GLY A 142 -10.53 -13.14 39.54
CA GLY A 142 -10.57 -11.85 40.23
C GLY A 142 -10.40 -10.62 39.32
N ALA A 143 -10.29 -10.80 37.99
CA ALA A 143 -10.17 -9.71 37.04
C ALA A 143 -11.44 -8.84 37.04
N PHE A 144 -11.27 -7.53 37.02
CA PHE A 144 -12.39 -6.60 37.14
C PHE A 144 -13.00 -6.31 35.77
N PRO A 145 -14.34 -6.22 35.65
CA PRO A 145 -14.97 -5.71 34.43
C PRO A 145 -14.40 -4.34 34.03
N GLY A 146 -14.03 -4.22 32.75
CA GLY A 146 -13.32 -3.07 32.18
C GLY A 146 -11.83 -3.33 31.94
N GLU A 147 -11.25 -4.39 32.48
CA GLU A 147 -9.86 -4.78 32.22
C GLU A 147 -9.65 -5.14 30.74
N ARG A 148 -8.49 -4.75 30.20
CA ARG A 148 -8.18 -4.77 28.76
C ARG A 148 -6.96 -5.64 28.49
N PHE A 149 -7.06 -6.49 27.47
CA PHE A 149 -5.98 -7.40 27.06
C PHE A 149 -5.66 -7.16 25.58
N PRO A 150 -4.45 -6.66 25.26
CA PRO A 150 -4.03 -6.45 23.88
C PRO A 150 -4.07 -7.76 23.08
N LEU A 151 -4.56 -7.70 21.84
CA LEU A 151 -4.60 -8.85 20.95
C LEU A 151 -3.53 -8.76 19.84
N PRO A 152 -3.06 -9.91 19.32
CA PRO A 152 -2.16 -9.92 18.18
C PRO A 152 -2.76 -9.22 16.96
N LEU A 153 -1.91 -8.54 16.19
CA LEU A 153 -2.30 -7.90 14.94
C LEU A 153 -2.30 -8.92 13.80
N ALA A 154 -3.26 -8.79 12.89
CA ALA A 154 -3.17 -9.42 11.58
C ALA A 154 -2.30 -8.57 10.65
N ASN A 155 -1.53 -9.23 9.80
CA ASN A 155 -0.76 -8.62 8.73
C ASN A 155 -1.48 -8.82 7.40
N ASP A 156 -1.56 -7.76 6.61
CA ASP A 156 -2.07 -7.79 5.24
C ASP A 156 -1.11 -6.95 4.39
N PRO A 157 -0.44 -7.52 3.38
CA PRO A 157 0.58 -6.82 2.61
C PRO A 157 -0.01 -5.79 1.62
N ASP A 158 -1.32 -5.85 1.36
CA ASP A 158 -2.02 -4.90 0.50
C ASP A 158 -2.03 -3.49 1.12
N LEU A 159 -2.31 -2.46 0.32
CA LEU A 159 -2.26 -1.07 0.77
C LEU A 159 -3.63 -0.42 0.93
N GLY A 160 -3.62 0.67 1.71
CA GLY A 160 -4.75 1.60 1.76
C GLY A 160 -6.04 0.91 2.20
N SER A 161 -7.06 0.90 1.35
CA SER A 161 -8.33 0.24 1.67
C SER A 161 -8.26 -1.28 1.68
N ASN A 162 -7.29 -1.89 0.99
CA ASN A 162 -7.18 -3.33 0.85
C ASN A 162 -6.41 -3.97 2.02
N SER A 163 -5.79 -3.16 2.89
CA SER A 163 -5.22 -3.66 4.14
C SER A 163 -6.28 -3.86 5.24
N VAL A 164 -5.86 -4.43 6.38
CA VAL A 164 -6.72 -4.66 7.56
C VAL A 164 -7.46 -3.38 7.98
N LYS A 165 -8.79 -3.44 8.06
CA LYS A 165 -9.65 -2.32 8.46
C LYS A 165 -10.38 -2.49 9.76
N THR A 166 -10.64 -3.72 10.18
CA THR A 166 -11.38 -3.94 11.42
C THR A 166 -11.15 -5.34 11.95
N TYR A 167 -11.53 -5.53 13.22
CA TYR A 167 -11.56 -6.82 13.87
C TYR A 167 -12.98 -7.10 14.39
N LYS A 168 -13.35 -8.37 14.42
CA LYS A 168 -14.62 -8.86 14.97
C LYS A 168 -14.33 -9.99 15.93
N LEU A 169 -15.07 -10.02 17.03
CA LEU A 169 -15.00 -11.08 18.02
C LEU A 169 -16.23 -11.98 17.89
N SER A 170 -16.05 -13.30 18.03
CA SER A 170 -17.16 -14.24 18.11
C SER A 170 -18.10 -13.90 19.28
N PRO A 171 -19.43 -14.12 19.12
CA PRO A 171 -20.38 -13.94 20.21
C PRO A 171 -20.00 -14.72 21.47
N ASN A 172 -20.04 -14.07 22.62
CA ASN A 172 -19.75 -14.66 23.92
C ASN A 172 -20.34 -13.78 25.04
N GLU A 173 -20.35 -14.27 26.28
CA GLU A 173 -20.99 -13.56 27.40
C GLU A 173 -20.06 -12.64 28.21
N HIS A 174 -18.75 -12.88 28.16
CA HIS A 174 -17.79 -12.32 29.11
C HIS A 174 -16.95 -11.18 28.52
N PHE A 175 -16.73 -11.16 27.22
CA PHE A 175 -15.78 -10.27 26.56
C PHE A 175 -16.41 -9.53 25.38
N SER A 176 -16.00 -8.27 25.23
CA SER A 176 -16.20 -7.48 24.02
C SER A 176 -14.86 -7.16 23.36
N LEU A 177 -14.92 -6.54 22.19
CA LEU A 177 -13.75 -6.05 21.49
C LEU A 177 -13.77 -4.52 21.46
N ASP A 178 -12.67 -3.89 21.81
CA ASP A 178 -12.44 -2.46 21.54
C ASP A 178 -11.45 -2.34 20.39
N VAL A 179 -11.88 -1.76 19.28
CA VAL A 179 -11.10 -1.64 18.05
C VAL A 179 -10.63 -0.20 17.91
N GLN A 180 -9.32 -0.02 17.89
CA GLN A 180 -8.69 1.29 17.85
C GLN A 180 -8.07 1.51 16.47
N SER A 181 -8.30 2.70 15.90
CA SER A 181 -7.61 3.15 14.69
C SER A 181 -6.33 3.88 15.11
N GLY A 182 -5.18 3.35 14.71
CA GLY A 182 -3.87 3.93 14.94
C GLY A 182 -3.47 4.94 13.86
N ALA A 183 -2.22 5.40 13.95
CA ALA A 183 -1.60 6.21 12.90
C ALA A 183 -1.47 5.41 11.58
N GLU A 184 -1.42 6.11 10.46
CA GLU A 184 -1.20 5.52 9.12
C GLU A 184 -2.19 4.42 8.73
N GLN A 185 -3.44 4.50 9.22
CA GLN A 185 -4.50 3.52 8.95
C GLN A 185 -4.26 2.11 9.51
N SER A 186 -3.31 1.97 10.45
CA SER A 186 -3.18 0.74 11.24
C SER A 186 -4.40 0.56 12.15
N VAL A 187 -4.78 -0.68 12.42
CA VAL A 187 -5.90 -1.01 13.30
C VAL A 187 -5.43 -2.02 14.33
N SER A 188 -5.74 -1.76 15.60
CA SER A 188 -5.46 -2.66 16.71
C SER A 188 -6.75 -3.02 17.45
N ALA A 189 -6.70 -4.08 18.25
CA ALA A 189 -7.84 -4.52 19.04
C ALA A 189 -7.42 -4.95 20.43
N GLU A 190 -8.27 -4.65 21.41
CA GLU A 190 -8.14 -5.10 22.78
C GLU A 190 -9.38 -5.91 23.16
N LEU A 191 -9.16 -7.05 23.81
CA LEU A 191 -10.22 -7.81 24.45
C LEU A 191 -10.58 -7.12 25.76
N VAL A 192 -11.87 -6.82 25.97
CA VAL A 192 -12.33 -6.11 27.17
C VAL A 192 -13.25 -7.02 27.98
N LEU A 193 -12.93 -7.23 29.24
CA LEU A 193 -13.78 -8.01 30.15
C LEU A 193 -15.04 -7.22 30.49
N GLN A 194 -16.22 -7.78 30.25
CA GLN A 194 -17.52 -7.16 30.47
C GLN A 194 -18.25 -7.74 31.69
N LYS A 195 -18.04 -9.03 31.97
CA LYS A 195 -18.64 -9.73 33.11
C LYS A 195 -17.56 -10.46 33.89
N ALA A 196 -17.71 -10.52 35.21
CA ALA A 196 -16.83 -11.29 36.06
C ALA A 196 -16.71 -12.74 35.57
N LEU A 197 -15.50 -13.28 35.70
CA LEU A 197 -15.19 -14.67 35.40
C LEU A 197 -15.45 -15.51 36.65
N ASP A 198 -15.70 -16.80 36.44
CA ASP A 198 -15.95 -17.77 37.50
C ASP A 198 -15.35 -19.08 37.03
N ARG A 199 -14.21 -19.46 37.63
CA ARG A 199 -13.44 -20.61 37.17
C ARG A 199 -14.23 -21.90 37.34
N GLU A 200 -14.98 -22.04 38.43
CA GLU A 200 -15.79 -23.22 38.72
C GLU A 200 -16.93 -23.41 37.70
N LYS A 201 -17.48 -22.33 37.16
CA LYS A 201 -18.47 -22.39 36.07
C LYS A 201 -17.84 -22.63 34.71
N GLN A 202 -16.78 -21.90 34.38
CA GLN A 202 -16.13 -21.98 33.08
C GLN A 202 -14.63 -21.67 33.19
N SER A 203 -13.82 -22.72 33.24
CA SER A 203 -12.35 -22.61 33.36
C SER A 203 -11.64 -22.27 32.04
N VAL A 204 -12.28 -22.50 30.90
CA VAL A 204 -11.74 -22.18 29.56
C VAL A 204 -12.81 -21.54 28.68
N ILE A 205 -12.47 -20.39 28.09
CA ILE A 205 -13.31 -19.67 27.13
C ILE A 205 -12.58 -19.63 25.79
N GLN A 206 -13.18 -20.18 24.75
CA GLN A 206 -12.65 -20.16 23.38
C GLN A 206 -13.40 -19.12 22.56
N LEU A 207 -12.65 -18.19 21.98
CA LEU A 207 -13.17 -17.12 21.14
C LEU A 207 -12.50 -17.16 19.76
N VAL A 208 -13.13 -16.56 18.77
CA VAL A 208 -12.55 -16.36 17.44
C VAL A 208 -12.44 -14.87 17.19
N LEU A 209 -11.21 -14.40 16.96
CA LEU A 209 -10.93 -13.07 16.46
C LEU A 209 -10.84 -13.15 14.93
N THR A 210 -11.58 -12.29 14.24
CA THR A 210 -11.59 -12.20 12.77
C THR A 210 -11.09 -10.83 12.36
N ALA A 211 -9.94 -10.77 11.68
CA ALA A 211 -9.47 -9.57 11.00
C ALA A 211 -10.13 -9.47 9.62
N VAL A 212 -10.56 -8.28 9.22
CA VAL A 212 -11.23 -8.04 7.94
C VAL A 212 -10.58 -6.84 7.25
N ASP A 213 -10.24 -7.00 5.98
CA ASP A 213 -9.76 -5.91 5.14
C ASP A 213 -10.90 -4.95 4.74
N GLY A 214 -10.59 -3.91 3.97
CA GLY A 214 -11.57 -2.98 3.40
C GLY A 214 -11.81 -3.16 1.90
N GLY A 215 -11.34 -4.26 1.32
CA GLY A 215 -11.46 -4.55 -0.10
C GLY A 215 -12.88 -4.90 -0.53
N LYS A 216 -13.08 -5.07 -1.83
CA LYS A 216 -14.39 -5.40 -2.43
C LYS A 216 -14.26 -6.53 -3.46
N PRO A 217 -14.67 -7.77 -3.14
CA PRO A 217 -15.22 -8.22 -1.86
C PRO A 217 -14.18 -8.18 -0.73
N PRO A 218 -14.62 -8.04 0.55
CA PRO A 218 -13.69 -8.07 1.66
C PRO A 218 -13.18 -9.48 1.91
N ARG A 219 -11.93 -9.60 2.35
CA ARG A 219 -11.32 -10.86 2.78
C ARG A 219 -10.98 -10.79 4.27
N SER A 220 -10.75 -11.96 4.84
CA SER A 220 -10.62 -12.10 6.30
C SER A 220 -9.69 -13.24 6.70
N GLY A 221 -9.03 -13.05 7.84
CA GLY A 221 -8.29 -14.08 8.56
C GLY A 221 -8.79 -14.26 9.98
N THR A 222 -8.55 -15.42 10.56
CA THR A 222 -9.03 -15.75 11.91
C THR A 222 -7.92 -16.23 12.82
N LEU A 223 -8.04 -15.88 14.11
CA LEU A 223 -7.18 -16.32 15.21
C LEU A 223 -8.06 -16.92 16.32
N GLN A 224 -7.69 -18.10 16.83
CA GLN A 224 -8.35 -18.67 18.01
C GLN A 224 -7.79 -18.04 19.28
N ILE A 225 -8.63 -17.44 20.10
CA ILE A 225 -8.23 -16.97 21.43
C ILE A 225 -8.67 -18.02 22.46
N ILE A 226 -7.74 -18.46 23.29
CA ILE A 226 -7.98 -19.40 24.38
C ILE A 226 -7.74 -18.64 25.67
N VAL A 227 -8.82 -18.32 26.39
CA VAL A 227 -8.74 -17.73 27.71
C VAL A 227 -8.81 -18.84 28.75
N ASN A 228 -7.72 -19.04 29.48
CA ASN A 228 -7.70 -19.88 30.68
C ASN A 228 -8.03 -19.01 31.88
N VAL A 229 -9.11 -19.35 32.59
CA VAL A 229 -9.48 -18.68 33.83
C VAL A 229 -8.65 -19.30 34.95
N ILE A 230 -7.74 -18.52 35.53
CA ILE A 230 -6.87 -18.96 36.62
C ILE A 230 -7.46 -18.56 37.98
N ASP A 231 -7.17 -19.38 38.99
CA ASP A 231 -7.52 -19.09 40.38
C ASP A 231 -6.95 -17.74 40.81
N VAL A 232 -7.55 -17.13 41.83
CA VAL A 232 -6.91 -16.03 42.53
C VAL A 232 -5.72 -16.61 43.30
N ASN A 233 -4.49 -16.24 42.93
CA ASN A 233 -3.31 -16.67 43.68
C ASN A 233 -3.20 -15.87 44.98
N ASP A 234 -3.94 -16.31 46.00
CA ASP A 234 -3.97 -15.72 47.36
C ASP A 234 -2.78 -16.13 48.25
N ASN A 235 -1.71 -16.69 47.68
CA ASN A 235 -0.55 -17.10 48.48
C ASN A 235 0.26 -15.89 48.96
N THR A 236 -0.04 -15.41 50.17
CA THR A 236 0.88 -14.59 50.95
C THR A 236 2.02 -15.50 51.44
N PRO A 237 3.30 -15.21 51.13
CA PRO A 237 4.40 -16.04 51.62
C PRO A 237 4.53 -15.89 53.13
N ALA A 238 4.33 -16.98 53.86
CA ALA A 238 4.72 -17.07 55.26
C ALA A 238 6.21 -17.44 55.32
N PHE A 239 7.04 -16.53 55.83
CA PHE A 239 8.42 -16.85 56.20
C PHE A 239 8.40 -17.65 57.51
N SER A 240 9.00 -18.85 57.50
CA SER A 240 9.35 -19.62 58.71
C SER A 240 10.73 -19.22 59.22
#